data_AF-A0A2R7MEP2-F1
#
_entry.id   AF-A0A2R7MEP2-F1
#
_cell.length_a   1.000
_cell.length_b   1.000
_cell.length_c   1.000
_cell.angle_alpha   90.00
_cell.angle_beta   90.00
_cell.angle_gamma   90.00
#
_symmetry.space_group_name_H-M   'P 1'
#
loop_
_entity.id
_entity.type
_entity.pdbx_description
1 polymer ?
#
loop_
_entity_poly.entity_id
_entity_poly.type
_entity_poly.pdbx_seq_one_letter_code
_entity_poly.pdbx_strand_id
1 'polypeptide(L)'
;MSSALRSAVPASFPVPTLTGAARRLRALPSLHVGAAALIVLVGGLLLAIATTSDPLWWQLHFSQLGIFGDLSSAFFNSTLKVSGMIVVVFAFCVRRDVARLGRGPVRRGAATVACICLNVVGVNLALVGCIPLNTDKDLHDRVAGSMVLGFLALLISAPIMFNRLGKRMAISTGIATVWLVISIALFVTATINLALFETISCTAMFAWSGMFTHVLASAAAKATVRAEGAAVRHLAPRRIGRMVSSRGARTTT
;
A
#
# COMPACT_ATOMS: atom_id res chain seq x y z
N MET A 1 -25.13 -61.49 -24.99
CA MET A 1 -23.86 -60.77 -24.80
C MET A 1 -24.18 -59.29 -24.66
N SER A 2 -24.29 -58.79 -23.43
CA SER A 2 -24.73 -57.40 -23.15
C SER A 2 -23.53 -56.47 -23.03
N SER A 3 -23.39 -55.56 -24.00
CA SER A 3 -22.41 -54.48 -24.00
C SER A 3 -22.91 -53.33 -23.13
N ALA A 4 -22.49 -53.27 -21.87
CA ALA A 4 -22.78 -52.16 -20.98
C ALA A 4 -21.97 -50.92 -21.40
N LEU A 5 -22.64 -49.96 -22.04
CA LEU A 5 -22.11 -48.62 -22.31
C LEU A 5 -21.92 -47.90 -20.97
N ARG A 6 -20.66 -47.65 -20.58
CA ARG A 6 -20.32 -46.78 -19.43
C ARG A 6 -20.82 -45.37 -19.73
N SER A 7 -21.73 -44.87 -18.91
CA SER A 7 -22.10 -43.46 -18.93
C SER A 7 -20.88 -42.62 -18.57
N ALA A 8 -20.41 -41.78 -19.49
CA ALA A 8 -19.40 -40.78 -19.20
C ALA A 8 -20.04 -39.71 -18.28
N VAL A 9 -19.61 -39.69 -17.01
CA VAL A 9 -19.94 -38.60 -16.09
C VAL A 9 -19.23 -37.35 -16.62
N PRO A 10 -19.93 -36.24 -16.93
CA PRO A 10 -19.27 -35.01 -17.33
C PRO A 10 -18.47 -34.49 -16.14
N ALA A 11 -17.15 -34.40 -16.31
CA ALA A 11 -16.27 -33.79 -15.32
C ALA A 11 -16.63 -32.30 -15.19
N SER A 12 -17.36 -31.96 -14.12
CA SER A 12 -17.63 -30.58 -13.75
C SER A 12 -16.34 -29.93 -13.27
N PHE A 13 -15.69 -29.14 -14.13
CA PHE A 13 -14.58 -28.28 -13.72
C PHE A 13 -15.11 -27.26 -12.70
N PRO A 14 -14.57 -27.18 -11.48
CA PRO A 14 -15.03 -26.21 -10.50
C PRO A 14 -14.66 -24.81 -10.97
N VAL A 15 -15.65 -24.08 -11.48
CA VAL A 15 -15.49 -22.66 -11.80
C VAL A 15 -15.24 -21.94 -10.47
N PRO A 16 -14.09 -21.29 -10.26
CA PRO A 16 -13.83 -20.57 -9.04
C PRO A 16 -14.86 -19.45 -8.91
N THR A 17 -15.81 -19.61 -7.99
CA THR A 17 -16.81 -18.57 -7.70
C THR A 17 -16.08 -17.27 -7.34
N LEU A 18 -16.46 -16.16 -7.99
CA LEU A 18 -15.94 -14.80 -7.74
C LEU A 18 -15.91 -14.44 -6.25
N THR A 19 -16.83 -15.01 -5.46
CA THR A 19 -16.92 -14.88 -4.00
C THR A 19 -15.75 -15.53 -3.26
N GLY A 20 -15.21 -16.66 -3.73
CA GLY A 20 -14.04 -17.33 -3.16
C GLY A 20 -12.73 -16.58 -3.42
N ALA A 21 -12.55 -16.09 -4.64
CA ALA A 21 -11.43 -15.22 -5.01
C ALA A 21 -11.45 -13.91 -4.22
N ALA A 22 -12.62 -13.27 -4.10
CA ALA A 22 -12.83 -12.09 -3.27
C ALA A 22 -12.54 -12.35 -1.78
N ARG A 23 -12.87 -13.54 -1.25
CA ARG A 23 -12.57 -13.91 0.14
C ARG A 23 -11.07 -14.14 0.37
N ARG A 24 -10.36 -14.73 -0.60
CA ARG A 24 -8.89 -14.90 -0.55
C ARG A 24 -8.14 -13.57 -0.67
N LEU A 25 -8.55 -12.70 -1.59
CA LEU A 25 -8.05 -11.32 -1.67
C LEU A 25 -8.32 -10.54 -0.38
N ARG A 26 -9.46 -10.81 0.29
CA ARG A 26 -9.76 -10.22 1.59
C ARG A 26 -8.89 -10.77 2.74
N ALA A 27 -8.23 -11.91 2.60
CA ALA A 27 -7.35 -12.45 3.64
C ALA A 27 -5.92 -11.89 3.54
N LEU A 28 -5.53 -11.35 2.37
CA LEU A 28 -4.19 -10.82 2.17
C LEU A 28 -3.98 -9.54 2.98
N PRO A 29 -2.91 -9.47 3.80
CA PRO A 29 -2.48 -8.24 4.44
C PRO A 29 -2.15 -7.18 3.39
N SER A 30 -2.50 -5.91 3.64
CA SER A 30 -2.14 -4.79 2.75
C SER A 30 -0.64 -4.73 2.43
N LEU A 31 0.21 -5.19 3.36
CA LEU A 31 1.65 -5.32 3.19
C LEU A 31 2.03 -6.22 2.00
N HIS A 32 1.38 -7.38 1.83
CA HIS A 32 1.71 -8.31 0.75
C HIS A 32 1.28 -7.75 -0.61
N VAL A 33 0.13 -7.08 -0.67
CA VAL A 33 -0.35 -6.45 -1.91
C VAL A 33 0.56 -5.29 -2.32
N GLY A 34 0.97 -4.45 -1.35
CA GLY A 34 1.93 -3.37 -1.59
C GLY A 34 3.31 -3.90 -2.02
N ALA A 35 3.80 -4.95 -1.37
CA ALA A 35 5.05 -5.61 -1.74
C ALA A 35 4.98 -6.23 -3.15
N ALA A 36 3.87 -6.87 -3.51
CA ALA A 36 3.67 -7.39 -4.85
C ALA A 36 3.70 -6.27 -5.91
N ALA A 37 3.03 -5.14 -5.66
CA ALA A 37 3.10 -3.98 -6.56
C ALA A 37 4.55 -3.49 -6.75
N LEU A 38 5.31 -3.40 -5.66
CA LEU A 38 6.70 -2.97 -5.70
C LEU A 38 7.60 -3.97 -6.46
N ILE A 39 7.45 -5.27 -6.18
CA ILE A 39 8.24 -6.32 -6.83
C ILE A 39 7.95 -6.33 -8.34
N VAL A 40 6.68 -6.26 -8.74
CA VAL A 40 6.29 -6.19 -10.15
C VAL A 40 6.88 -4.93 -10.79
N LEU A 41 6.73 -3.77 -10.14
CA LEU A 41 7.22 -2.50 -10.67
C LEU A 41 8.74 -2.49 -10.85
N VAL A 42 9.49 -2.85 -9.81
CA VAL A 42 10.96 -2.86 -9.84
C VAL A 42 11.48 -3.94 -10.77
N GLY A 43 10.92 -5.14 -10.73
CA GLY A 43 11.33 -6.24 -11.60
C GLY A 43 11.11 -5.91 -13.07
N GLY A 44 9.94 -5.38 -13.41
CA GLY A 44 9.63 -4.98 -14.78
C GLY A 44 10.42 -3.77 -15.26
N LEU A 45 10.71 -2.81 -14.37
CA LEU A 45 11.61 -1.71 -14.68
C LEU A 45 13.03 -2.18 -14.97
N LEU A 46 13.58 -3.07 -14.13
CA LEU A 46 14.92 -3.62 -14.33
C LEU A 46 15.00 -4.42 -15.63
N LEU A 47 13.96 -5.19 -15.97
CA LEU A 47 13.86 -5.86 -17.26
C LEU A 47 13.83 -4.87 -18.42
N ALA A 48 13.08 -3.77 -18.30
CA ALA A 48 13.06 -2.73 -19.32
C ALA A 48 14.43 -2.07 -19.48
N ILE A 49 15.13 -1.75 -18.38
CA ILE A 49 16.50 -1.20 -18.41
C ILE A 49 17.48 -2.22 -19.03
N ALA A 50 17.35 -3.50 -18.72
CA ALA A 50 18.24 -4.54 -19.26
C ALA A 50 18.01 -4.83 -20.75
N THR A 51 16.82 -4.51 -21.27
CA THR A 51 16.43 -4.77 -22.65
C THR A 51 16.38 -3.50 -23.51
N THR A 52 16.66 -2.32 -22.93
CA THR A 52 16.67 -1.06 -23.67
C THR A 52 17.82 -1.02 -24.67
N SER A 53 17.55 -0.53 -25.87
CA SER A 53 18.57 -0.33 -26.91
C SER A 53 19.13 1.10 -26.93
N ASP A 54 18.47 2.05 -26.29
CA ASP A 54 18.89 3.46 -26.20
C ASP A 54 19.83 3.64 -25.00
N PRO A 55 21.10 4.09 -25.16
CA PRO A 55 22.03 4.36 -24.07
C PRO A 55 21.81 5.72 -23.37
N LEU A 56 21.02 6.63 -23.97
CA LEU A 56 20.76 7.99 -23.48
C LEU A 56 19.40 8.13 -22.79
N TRP A 57 18.72 7.01 -22.54
CA TRP A 57 17.40 6.94 -21.90
C TRP A 57 17.26 7.75 -20.61
N TRP A 58 18.35 7.89 -19.85
CA TRP A 58 18.39 8.55 -18.54
C TRP A 58 18.56 10.08 -18.63
N GLN A 59 18.82 10.64 -19.81
CA GLN A 59 19.15 12.07 -19.95
C GLN A 59 17.92 12.97 -19.89
N LEU A 60 16.77 12.51 -20.38
CA LEU A 60 15.56 13.33 -20.52
C LEU A 60 14.38 12.80 -19.69
N HIS A 61 13.85 11.62 -20.00
CA HIS A 61 12.60 11.11 -19.42
C HIS A 61 12.70 9.66 -18.96
N PHE A 62 12.19 9.34 -17.77
CA PHE A 62 12.22 7.96 -17.28
C PHE A 62 11.27 7.07 -18.10
N SER A 63 10.15 7.66 -18.52
CA SER A 63 9.19 7.03 -19.44
C SER A 63 9.72 6.88 -20.88
N GLN A 64 10.95 7.29 -21.19
CA GLN A 64 11.59 7.07 -22.50
C GLN A 64 11.77 5.58 -22.80
N LEU A 65 11.91 4.75 -21.76
CA LEU A 65 11.90 3.28 -21.89
C LEU A 65 10.59 2.75 -22.50
N GLY A 66 9.49 3.50 -22.39
CA GLY A 66 8.18 3.14 -22.91
C GLY A 66 7.92 3.48 -24.39
N ILE A 67 8.88 4.09 -25.10
CA ILE A 67 8.62 4.75 -26.40
C ILE A 67 9.00 3.88 -27.61
N PHE A 68 10.11 3.14 -27.55
CA PHE A 68 10.80 2.65 -28.75
C PHE A 68 10.14 1.46 -29.46
N GLY A 69 8.96 1.01 -29.04
CA GLY A 69 8.25 -0.12 -29.66
C GLY A 69 9.01 -1.45 -29.58
N ASP A 70 10.06 -1.50 -28.76
CA ASP A 70 10.93 -2.63 -28.50
C ASP A 70 10.45 -3.44 -27.29
N LEU A 71 11.16 -4.53 -26.97
CA LEU A 71 10.87 -5.34 -25.78
C LEU A 71 10.89 -4.51 -24.50
N SER A 72 11.78 -3.52 -24.40
CA SER A 72 11.85 -2.59 -23.26
C SER A 72 10.53 -1.84 -23.06
N SER A 73 9.97 -1.28 -24.14
CA SER A 73 8.70 -0.56 -24.10
C SER A 73 7.52 -1.46 -23.69
N ALA A 74 7.50 -2.71 -24.15
CA ALA A 74 6.48 -3.67 -23.78
C ALA A 74 6.56 -4.02 -22.28
N PHE A 75 7.77 -4.30 -21.76
CA PHE A 75 7.97 -4.60 -20.34
C PHE A 75 7.66 -3.41 -19.45
N PHE A 76 8.16 -2.21 -19.79
CA PHE A 76 7.93 -0.99 -19.02
C PHE A 76 6.44 -0.65 -18.93
N ASN A 77 5.77 -0.53 -20.08
CA ASN A 77 4.36 -0.13 -20.12
C ASN A 77 3.43 -1.17 -19.49
N SER A 78 3.68 -2.46 -19.73
CA SER A 78 2.88 -3.54 -19.12
C SER A 78 3.06 -3.56 -17.60
N THR A 79 4.28 -3.30 -17.13
CA THR A 79 4.58 -3.23 -15.70
C THR A 79 3.87 -2.07 -15.03
N LEU A 80 3.86 -0.88 -15.63
CA LEU A 80 3.13 0.27 -15.09
C LEU A 80 1.62 0.01 -15.02
N LYS A 81 1.04 -0.60 -16.06
CA LYS A 81 -0.39 -1.00 -16.07
C LYS A 81 -0.70 -1.98 -14.93
N VAL A 82 0.06 -3.06 -14.84
CA VAL A 82 -0.17 -4.11 -13.82
C VAL A 82 0.06 -3.57 -12.42
N SER A 83 1.18 -2.88 -12.17
CA SER A 83 1.48 -2.29 -10.86
C SER A 83 0.45 -1.23 -10.47
N GLY A 84 0.00 -0.38 -11.40
CA GLY A 84 -1.08 0.59 -11.15
C GLY A 84 -2.38 -0.08 -10.73
N MET A 85 -2.79 -1.16 -11.41
CA MET A 85 -3.96 -1.96 -10.99
C MET A 85 -3.78 -2.58 -9.60
N ILE A 86 -2.60 -3.09 -9.27
CA ILE A 86 -2.32 -3.63 -7.94
C ILE A 86 -2.38 -2.51 -6.87
N VAL A 87 -1.89 -1.31 -7.18
CA VAL A 87 -1.96 -0.14 -6.28
C VAL A 87 -3.41 0.29 -6.03
N VAL A 88 -4.29 0.19 -7.03
CA VAL A 88 -5.74 0.41 -6.83
C VAL A 88 -6.32 -0.60 -5.85
N VAL A 89 -6.00 -1.89 -5.99
CA VAL A 89 -6.41 -2.94 -5.03
C VAL A 89 -5.84 -2.66 -3.65
N PHE A 90 -4.57 -2.24 -3.57
CA PHE A 90 -3.89 -1.85 -2.34
C PHE A 90 -4.63 -0.72 -1.59
N ALA A 91 -5.10 0.30 -2.31
CA ALA A 91 -5.86 1.40 -1.73
C ALA A 91 -7.14 0.91 -1.02
N PHE A 92 -7.84 -0.06 -1.60
CA PHE A 92 -9.00 -0.69 -0.99
C PHE A 92 -8.66 -1.52 0.26
N CYS A 93 -7.54 -2.26 0.23
CA CYS A 93 -7.03 -2.98 1.40
C CYS A 93 -6.68 -2.02 2.54
N VAL A 94 -5.97 -0.93 2.24
CA VAL A 94 -5.64 0.13 3.20
C VAL A 94 -6.89 0.73 3.83
N ARG A 95 -7.90 1.10 3.02
CA ARG A 95 -9.16 1.66 3.52
C ARG A 95 -9.81 0.73 4.54
N ARG A 96 -9.83 -0.58 4.24
CA ARG A 96 -10.39 -1.59 5.12
C ARG A 96 -9.59 -1.75 6.41
N ASP A 97 -8.27 -1.81 6.31
CA ASP A 97 -7.40 -2.04 7.46
C ASP A 97 -7.42 -0.84 8.41
N VAL A 98 -7.50 0.38 7.87
CA VAL A 98 -7.74 1.60 8.65
C VAL A 98 -9.15 1.61 9.26
N ALA A 99 -10.18 1.17 8.54
CA ALA A 99 -11.54 1.08 9.09
C ALA A 99 -11.66 0.07 10.25
N ARG A 100 -10.86 -1.01 10.23
CA ARG A 100 -10.80 -2.02 11.30
C ARG A 100 -10.21 -1.51 12.60
N LEU A 101 -9.35 -0.48 12.57
CA LEU A 101 -8.79 0.13 13.77
C LEU A 101 -9.82 0.89 14.64
N GLY A 102 -11.03 1.13 14.11
CA GLY A 102 -12.12 1.78 14.86
C GLY A 102 -11.87 3.26 15.17
N ARG A 103 -12.74 3.84 16.00
CA ARG A 103 -12.82 5.30 16.26
C ARG A 103 -11.78 5.86 17.25
N GLY A 104 -10.75 5.10 17.60
CA GLY A 104 -9.74 5.51 18.60
C GLY A 104 -8.47 6.15 18.01
N PRO A 105 -7.69 5.41 17.20
CA PRO A 105 -6.38 5.87 16.74
C PRO A 105 -6.39 6.67 15.43
N VAL A 106 -7.55 6.85 14.77
CA VAL A 106 -7.65 7.48 13.45
C VAL A 106 -8.86 8.41 13.35
N ARG A 107 -8.71 9.56 12.69
CA ARG A 107 -9.78 10.55 12.50
C ARG A 107 -10.88 10.02 11.56
N ARG A 108 -12.14 10.42 11.77
CA ARG A 108 -13.26 10.11 10.84
C ARG A 108 -12.91 10.62 9.44
N GLY A 109 -13.09 9.78 8.43
CA GLY A 109 -12.82 10.11 7.03
C GLY A 109 -11.38 9.85 6.55
N ALA A 110 -10.43 9.57 7.45
CA ALA A 110 -9.05 9.29 7.05
C ALA A 110 -8.92 8.06 6.14
N ALA A 111 -9.69 7.00 6.39
CA ALA A 111 -9.72 5.83 5.52
C ALA A 111 -10.16 6.19 4.09
N THR A 112 -11.10 7.14 3.95
CA THR A 112 -11.62 7.60 2.66
C THR A 112 -10.60 8.47 1.94
N VAL A 113 -10.01 9.46 2.61
CA VAL A 113 -8.98 10.33 2.02
C VAL A 113 -7.77 9.52 1.55
N ALA A 114 -7.26 8.62 2.39
CA ALA A 114 -6.14 7.75 2.01
C ALA A 114 -6.49 6.85 0.82
N CYS A 115 -7.71 6.31 0.79
CA CYS A 115 -8.20 5.52 -0.35
C CYS A 115 -8.25 6.35 -1.62
N ILE A 116 -8.81 7.56 -1.59
CA ILE A 116 -8.93 8.43 -2.76
C ILE A 116 -7.55 8.79 -3.29
N CYS A 117 -6.63 9.27 -2.43
CA CYS A 117 -5.29 9.64 -2.86
C CYS A 117 -4.51 8.44 -3.44
N LEU A 118 -4.56 7.26 -2.81
CA LEU A 118 -3.91 6.07 -3.32
C LEU A 118 -4.55 5.55 -4.63
N ASN A 119 -5.87 5.70 -4.78
CA ASN A 119 -6.54 5.38 -6.05
C ASN A 119 -6.09 6.33 -7.16
N VAL A 120 -6.02 7.64 -6.88
CA VAL A 120 -5.49 8.63 -7.83
C VAL A 120 -4.07 8.24 -8.26
N VAL A 121 -3.21 7.87 -7.31
CA VAL A 121 -1.85 7.42 -7.61
C VAL A 121 -1.86 6.16 -8.49
N GLY A 122 -2.62 5.12 -8.12
CA GLY A 122 -2.65 3.86 -8.87
C GLY A 122 -3.25 3.98 -10.27
N VAL A 123 -4.31 4.77 -10.43
CA VAL A 123 -4.95 5.04 -11.72
C VAL A 123 -4.00 5.83 -12.62
N ASN A 124 -3.37 6.89 -12.10
CA ASN A 124 -2.40 7.66 -12.87
C ASN A 124 -1.19 6.82 -13.28
N LEU A 125 -0.70 5.95 -12.39
CA LEU A 125 0.40 5.03 -12.71
C LEU A 125 0.03 4.08 -13.87
N ALA A 126 -1.18 3.53 -13.87
CA ALA A 126 -1.66 2.69 -14.97
C ALA A 126 -1.86 3.50 -16.26
N LEU A 127 -2.37 4.73 -16.15
CA LEU A 127 -2.63 5.62 -17.28
C LEU A 127 -1.32 6.06 -17.97
N VAL A 128 -0.27 6.34 -17.20
CA VAL A 128 1.09 6.59 -17.71
C VAL A 128 1.59 5.41 -18.56
N GLY A 129 1.31 4.17 -18.15
CA GLY A 129 1.64 2.98 -18.96
C GLY A 129 0.75 2.79 -20.19
N CYS A 130 -0.47 3.36 -20.20
CA CYS A 130 -1.40 3.29 -21.32
C CYS A 130 -1.18 4.34 -22.40
N ILE A 131 -0.62 5.51 -22.03
CA ILE A 131 -0.37 6.63 -22.94
C ILE A 131 1.13 6.63 -23.26
N PRO A 132 1.54 6.06 -24.42
CA PRO A 132 2.94 6.12 -24.81
C PRO A 132 3.33 7.59 -25.03
N LEU A 133 4.52 7.96 -24.58
CA LEU A 133 5.01 9.35 -24.58
C LEU A 133 5.06 9.99 -25.98
N ASN A 134 5.01 9.16 -27.04
CA ASN A 134 5.02 9.59 -28.44
C ASN A 134 3.68 10.18 -28.94
N THR A 135 2.57 9.95 -28.23
CA THR A 135 1.24 10.37 -28.70
C THR A 135 0.93 11.78 -28.22
N ASP A 136 1.03 12.02 -26.91
CA ASP A 136 0.77 13.33 -26.30
C ASP A 136 1.68 13.56 -25.09
N LYS A 137 2.84 14.18 -25.32
CA LYS A 137 3.82 14.48 -24.25
C LYS A 137 3.21 15.32 -23.13
N ASP A 138 2.46 16.36 -23.49
CA ASP A 138 1.80 17.24 -22.52
C ASP A 138 0.78 16.51 -21.65
N LEU A 139 0.04 15.56 -22.22
CA LEU A 139 -0.93 14.76 -21.48
C LEU A 139 -0.22 13.82 -20.51
N HIS A 140 0.85 13.16 -20.98
CA HIS A 140 1.67 12.28 -20.16
C HIS A 140 2.25 13.03 -18.95
N ASP A 141 2.87 14.19 -19.19
CA ASP A 141 3.49 15.01 -18.14
C ASP A 141 2.44 15.51 -17.12
N ARG A 142 1.23 15.87 -17.58
CA ARG A 142 0.11 16.24 -16.69
C ARG A 142 -0.38 15.07 -15.85
N VAL A 143 -0.51 13.88 -16.43
CA VAL A 143 -0.94 12.67 -15.71
C VAL A 143 0.11 12.30 -14.66
N ALA A 144 1.39 12.27 -15.03
CA ALA A 144 2.50 12.03 -14.10
C ALA A 144 2.54 13.09 -12.98
N GLY A 145 2.36 14.37 -13.31
CA GLY A 145 2.28 15.45 -12.33
C GLY A 145 1.12 15.27 -11.34
N SER A 146 -0.07 14.88 -11.83
CA SER A 146 -1.24 14.65 -10.99
C SER A 146 -1.05 13.46 -10.01
N MET A 147 -0.25 12.46 -10.38
CA MET A 147 0.17 11.37 -9.48
C MET A 147 0.98 11.91 -8.29
N VAL A 148 1.97 12.76 -8.58
CA VAL A 148 2.81 13.39 -7.54
C VAL A 148 1.98 14.28 -6.62
N LEU A 149 1.09 15.09 -7.18
CA LEU A 149 0.20 15.95 -6.40
C LEU A 149 -0.75 15.14 -5.51
N GLY A 150 -1.32 14.05 -6.02
CA GLY A 150 -2.17 13.14 -5.23
C GLY A 150 -1.43 12.51 -4.05
N PHE A 151 -0.16 12.13 -4.24
CA PHE A 151 0.68 11.63 -3.17
C PHE A 151 1.12 12.71 -2.19
N LEU A 152 1.46 13.91 -2.64
CA LEU A 152 1.78 15.04 -1.78
C LEU A 152 0.58 15.41 -0.89
N ALA A 153 -0.64 15.42 -1.44
CA ALA A 153 -1.86 15.63 -0.68
C ALA A 153 -2.06 14.54 0.40
N LEU A 154 -1.72 13.29 0.08
CA LEU A 154 -1.73 12.20 1.07
C LEU A 154 -0.72 12.44 2.18
N LEU A 155 0.51 12.86 1.84
CA LEU A 155 1.56 13.15 2.80
C LEU A 155 1.23 14.34 3.71
N ILE A 156 0.63 15.41 3.18
CA ILE A 156 0.24 16.58 3.97
C ILE A 156 -0.95 16.27 4.89
N SER A 157 -1.88 15.43 4.44
CA SER A 157 -3.05 15.05 5.22
C SER A 157 -2.75 13.96 6.27
N ALA A 158 -1.71 13.14 6.04
CA ALA A 158 -1.34 12.03 6.91
C ALA A 158 -1.03 12.40 8.38
N PRO A 159 -0.26 13.46 8.72
CA PRO A 159 -0.01 13.85 10.11
C PRO A 159 -1.29 14.20 10.85
N ILE A 160 -2.25 14.80 10.16
CA ILE A 160 -3.54 15.19 10.72
C ILE A 160 -4.45 13.96 10.90
N MET A 161 -4.43 13.03 9.94
CA MET A 161 -5.25 11.82 9.92
C MET A 161 -4.76 10.74 10.90
N PHE A 162 -3.45 10.63 11.06
CA PHE A 162 -2.76 9.53 11.75
C PHE A 162 -1.93 9.99 12.96
N ASN A 163 -2.19 11.18 13.50
CA ASN A 163 -1.47 11.74 14.67
C ASN A 163 -1.36 10.79 15.88
N ARG A 164 -2.31 9.85 16.04
CA ARG A 164 -2.36 8.90 17.16
C ARG A 164 -1.66 7.56 16.89
N LEU A 165 -1.13 7.30 15.69
CA LEU A 165 -0.42 6.06 15.33
C LEU A 165 1.05 6.03 15.77
N GLY A 166 1.59 7.14 16.27
CA GLY A 166 2.90 7.22 16.93
C GLY A 166 3.96 8.02 16.16
N LYS A 167 5.07 8.32 16.85
CA LYS A 167 6.15 9.20 16.36
C LYS A 167 6.79 8.71 15.06
N ARG A 168 6.89 7.39 14.85
CA ARG A 168 7.47 6.80 13.63
C ARG A 168 6.71 7.23 12.38
N MET A 169 5.38 7.22 12.41
CA MET A 169 4.53 7.65 11.29
C MET A 169 4.70 9.14 10.98
N ALA A 170 4.78 9.97 12.01
CA ALA A 170 4.96 11.41 11.85
C ALA A 170 6.35 11.73 11.25
N ILE A 171 7.41 11.10 11.75
CA ILE A 171 8.78 11.27 11.25
C ILE A 171 8.89 10.78 9.81
N SER A 172 8.42 9.56 9.50
CA SER A 172 8.50 9.02 8.13
C SER A 172 7.73 9.86 7.13
N THR A 173 6.57 10.39 7.53
CA THR A 173 5.77 11.28 6.68
C THR A 173 6.43 12.64 6.52
N GLY A 174 7.03 13.19 7.57
CA GLY A 174 7.80 14.44 7.50
C GLY A 174 9.00 14.30 6.56
N ILE A 175 9.79 13.24 6.72
CA ILE A 175 10.93 12.93 5.82
C ILE A 175 10.45 12.78 4.38
N ALA A 176 9.41 11.97 4.12
CA ALA A 176 8.88 11.79 2.77
C ALA A 176 8.35 13.10 2.16
N THR A 177 7.70 13.95 2.97
CA THR A 177 7.19 15.26 2.52
C THR A 177 8.33 16.19 2.16
N VAL A 178 9.31 16.36 3.04
CA VAL A 178 10.48 17.21 2.80
C VAL A 178 11.25 16.71 1.59
N TRP A 179 11.48 15.40 1.49
CA TRP A 179 12.15 14.79 0.35
C TRP A 179 11.42 15.07 -0.98
N LEU A 180 10.10 14.92 -0.99
CA LEU A 180 9.28 15.18 -2.17
C LEU A 180 9.28 16.68 -2.54
N VAL A 181 9.16 17.57 -1.56
CA VAL A 181 9.19 19.03 -1.79
C VAL A 181 10.54 19.49 -2.32
N ILE A 182 11.65 18.98 -1.76
CA ILE A 182 13.00 19.24 -2.28
C ILE A 182 13.10 18.77 -3.73
N SER A 183 12.62 17.56 -4.03
CA SER A 183 12.64 17.02 -5.39
C SER A 183 11.85 17.90 -6.37
N ILE A 184 10.67 18.38 -5.96
CA ILE A 184 9.86 19.32 -6.76
C ILE A 184 10.61 20.64 -6.97
N ALA A 185 11.23 21.20 -5.94
CA ALA A 185 11.99 22.45 -6.05
C ALA A 185 13.21 22.32 -6.99
N LEU A 186 13.94 21.20 -6.89
CA LEU A 186 15.05 20.90 -7.80
C LEU A 186 14.57 20.74 -9.26
N PHE A 187 13.42 20.12 -9.45
CA PHE A 187 12.83 19.99 -10.78
C PHE A 187 12.42 21.36 -11.37
N VAL A 188 11.76 22.22 -10.57
CA VAL A 188 11.35 23.57 -11.01
C VAL A 188 12.54 24.47 -11.34
N THR A 189 13.66 24.31 -10.63
CA THR A 189 14.91 25.04 -10.91
C THR A 189 15.73 24.43 -12.06
N ALA A 190 15.21 23.41 -12.74
CA ALA A 190 15.89 22.66 -13.80
C ALA A 190 17.26 22.10 -13.38
N THR A 191 17.49 21.86 -12.07
CA THR A 191 18.72 21.25 -11.57
C THR A 191 18.75 19.74 -11.73
N ILE A 192 17.57 19.10 -11.74
CA ILE A 192 17.41 17.68 -12.06
C ILE A 192 16.54 17.51 -13.31
N ASN A 193 16.83 16.49 -14.10
CA ASN A 193 15.98 16.13 -15.23
C ASN A 193 14.67 15.48 -14.75
N LEU A 194 13.70 15.40 -15.67
CA LEU A 194 12.38 14.81 -15.36
C LEU A 194 12.53 13.33 -14.96
N ALA A 195 13.42 12.60 -15.61
CA ALA A 195 13.66 11.18 -15.30
C ALA A 195 14.06 10.94 -13.84
N LEU A 196 15.00 11.75 -13.33
CA LEU A 196 15.47 11.65 -11.95
C LEU A 196 14.36 12.06 -10.97
N PHE A 197 13.60 13.12 -11.30
CA PHE A 197 12.44 13.54 -10.52
C PHE A 197 11.38 12.42 -10.42
N GLU A 198 11.04 11.78 -11.53
CA GLU A 198 10.08 10.67 -11.60
C GLU A 198 10.55 9.48 -10.76
N THR A 199 11.83 9.10 -10.88
CA THR A 199 12.43 7.99 -10.13
C THR A 199 12.41 8.25 -8.63
N ILE A 200 12.80 9.45 -8.21
CA ILE A 200 12.81 9.85 -6.80
C ILE A 200 11.39 9.85 -6.23
N SER A 201 10.44 10.46 -6.96
CA SER A 201 9.05 10.55 -6.52
C SER A 201 8.39 9.17 -6.42
N CYS A 202 8.61 8.31 -7.42
CA CYS A 202 8.13 6.93 -7.43
C CYS A 202 8.70 6.12 -6.26
N THR A 203 10.02 6.22 -6.02
CA THR A 203 10.68 5.55 -4.90
C THR A 203 10.12 6.02 -3.56
N ALA A 204 9.93 7.33 -3.39
CA ALA A 204 9.34 7.91 -2.18
C ALA A 204 7.90 7.42 -1.94
N MET A 205 7.09 7.33 -3.00
CA MET A 205 5.71 6.80 -2.94
C MET A 205 5.65 5.37 -2.42
N PHE A 206 6.44 4.47 -3.01
CA PHE A 206 6.46 3.07 -2.61
C PHE A 206 7.09 2.87 -1.23
N ALA A 207 8.20 3.55 -0.93
CA ALA A 207 8.87 3.46 0.36
C ALA A 207 7.95 3.91 1.51
N TRP A 208 7.27 5.05 1.35
CA TRP A 208 6.33 5.54 2.35
C TRP A 208 5.11 4.62 2.47
N SER A 209 4.57 4.12 1.36
CA SER A 209 3.43 3.18 1.37
C SER A 209 3.77 1.87 2.09
N GLY A 210 4.96 1.32 1.87
CA GLY A 210 5.48 0.15 2.58
C GLY A 210 5.59 0.41 4.08
N MET A 211 6.26 1.51 4.48
CA MET A 211 6.37 1.92 5.87
C MET A 211 5.01 2.10 6.55
N PHE A 212 4.07 2.76 5.87
CA PHE A 212 2.71 2.99 6.35
C PHE A 212 1.99 1.68 6.66
N THR A 213 2.07 0.69 5.76
CA THR A 213 1.43 -0.61 5.96
C THR A 213 2.06 -1.42 7.09
N HIS A 214 3.38 -1.30 7.27
CA HIS A 214 4.08 -1.93 8.38
C HIS A 214 3.66 -1.33 9.73
N VAL A 215 3.52 0.00 9.81
CA VAL A 215 2.99 0.69 11.00
C VAL A 215 1.55 0.26 11.27
N LEU A 216 0.71 0.15 10.22
CA LEU A 216 -0.67 -0.27 10.34
C LEU A 216 -0.80 -1.71 10.86
N ALA A 217 -0.01 -2.63 10.32
CA ALA A 217 0.07 -4.02 10.77
C ALA A 217 0.54 -4.12 12.24
N SER A 218 1.56 -3.35 12.60
CA SER A 218 2.08 -3.27 13.97
C SER A 218 1.04 -2.74 14.95
N ALA A 219 0.25 -1.74 14.55
CA ALA A 219 -0.84 -1.19 15.36
C ALA A 219 -1.98 -2.19 15.55
N ALA A 220 -2.35 -2.93 14.51
CA ALA A 220 -3.34 -3.99 14.58
C ALA A 220 -2.90 -5.13 15.52
N ALA A 221 -1.65 -5.59 15.42
CA ALA A 221 -1.09 -6.62 16.30
C ALA A 221 -1.04 -6.18 17.77
N LYS A 222 -0.75 -4.90 18.05
CA LYS A 222 -0.81 -4.36 19.42
C LYS A 222 -2.23 -4.35 19.98
N ALA A 223 -3.22 -4.07 19.14
CA ALA A 223 -4.62 -4.03 19.55
C ALA A 223 -5.13 -5.43 19.94
N THR A 224 -4.74 -6.49 19.20
CA THR A 224 -5.13 -7.87 19.51
C THR A 224 -4.53 -8.35 20.83
N VAL A 225 -3.22 -8.14 21.05
CA VAL A 225 -2.54 -8.49 22.31
C VAL A 225 -3.18 -7.78 23.51
N ARG A 226 -3.56 -6.51 23.35
CA ARG A 226 -4.25 -5.74 24.41
C ARG A 226 -5.62 -6.33 24.74
N ALA A 227 -6.37 -6.77 23.74
CA ALA A 227 -7.68 -7.39 23.93
C ALA A 227 -7.57 -8.74 24.64
N GLU A 228 -6.62 -9.59 24.25
CA GLU A 228 -6.33 -10.86 24.91
C GLU A 228 -5.89 -10.67 26.36
N GLY A 229 -4.96 -9.74 26.62
CA GLY A 229 -4.53 -9.40 27.98
C GLY A 229 -5.66 -8.86 28.87
N ALA A 230 -6.60 -8.11 28.30
CA ALA A 230 -7.79 -7.65 29.01
C ALA A 230 -8.76 -8.80 29.32
N ALA A 231 -8.96 -9.74 28.38
CA ALA A 231 -9.77 -10.94 28.59
C ALA A 231 -9.17 -11.86 29.67
N VAL A 232 -7.84 -12.07 29.66
CA VAL A 232 -7.13 -12.83 30.69
C VAL A 232 -7.22 -12.15 32.06
N ARG A 233 -7.13 -10.81 32.14
CA ARG A 233 -7.37 -10.07 33.40
C ARG A 233 -8.80 -10.21 33.92
N HIS A 234 -9.80 -10.29 33.04
CA HIS A 234 -11.19 -10.50 33.43
C HIS A 234 -11.47 -11.93 33.92
N LEU A 235 -10.72 -12.92 33.42
CA LEU A 235 -10.84 -14.33 33.80
C LEU A 235 -9.96 -14.72 35.00
N ALA A 236 -8.98 -13.90 35.38
CA ALA A 236 -8.18 -14.13 36.57
C ALA A 236 -9.09 -14.06 37.82
N PRO A 237 -9.20 -15.13 38.64
CA PRO A 237 -10.08 -15.13 39.79
C PRO A 237 -9.64 -14.01 40.74
N ARG A 238 -10.59 -13.13 41.09
CA ARG A 238 -10.44 -12.15 42.18
C ARG A 238 -9.84 -12.89 43.37
N ARG A 239 -8.55 -12.66 43.68
CA ARG A 239 -7.95 -13.13 44.93
C ARG A 239 -8.83 -12.59 46.04
N ILE A 240 -9.64 -13.48 46.62
CA ILE A 240 -10.46 -13.23 47.79
C ILE A 240 -9.50 -12.68 48.84
N GLY A 241 -9.70 -11.41 49.21
CA GLY A 241 -9.01 -10.80 50.32
C GLY A 241 -9.29 -11.62 51.56
N ARG A 242 -8.30 -12.40 52.00
CA ARG A 242 -8.34 -13.02 53.32
C ARG A 242 -8.05 -11.90 54.33
N MET A 243 -9.10 -11.17 54.69
CA MET A 243 -9.16 -10.44 55.95
C MET A 243 -8.94 -11.46 57.07
N VAL A 244 -7.70 -11.56 57.54
CA VAL A 244 -7.43 -12.17 58.84
C VAL A 244 -7.79 -11.11 59.87
N SER A 245 -9.06 -11.12 60.29
CA SER A 245 -9.52 -10.46 61.50
C SER A 245 -8.84 -11.15 62.69
N SER A 246 -7.72 -10.62 63.18
CA SER A 246 -7.19 -10.97 64.49
C SER A 246 -8.07 -10.36 65.58
N ARG A 247 -9.13 -11.08 65.94
CA ARG A 247 -9.95 -10.81 67.13
C ARG A 247 -9.47 -11.76 68.23
N GLY A 248 -8.82 -11.21 69.24
CA GLY A 248 -8.48 -11.88 70.50
C GLY A 248 -7.45 -11.03 71.25
N ALA A 249 -7.57 -10.74 72.54
CA ALA A 249 -8.65 -10.91 73.51
C ALA A 249 -8.36 -9.86 74.60
N ARG A 250 -9.41 -9.21 75.12
CA ARG A 250 -9.32 -8.55 76.42
C ARG A 250 -9.39 -9.64 77.48
N THR A 251 -8.43 -9.64 78.40
CA THR A 251 -8.61 -10.18 79.75
C THR A 251 -7.99 -9.20 80.73
N THR A 252 -8.89 -8.61 81.51
CA THR A 252 -8.71 -7.91 82.78
C THR A 252 -7.99 -8.79 83.80
N THR A 253 -6.96 -8.25 84.44
CA THR A 253 -6.79 -8.07 85.90
C THR A 253 -5.48 -7.32 86.14
#